data_AF-A0A3B9M196-F1
#
_entry.id   AF-A0A3B9M196-F1
#
_cell.length_a   1.000
_cell.length_b   1.000
_cell.length_c   1.000
_cell.angle_alpha   90.00
_cell.angle_beta   90.00
_cell.angle_gamma   90.00
#
_symmetry.space_group_name_H-M   'P 1'
#
loop_
_entity.id
_entity.type
_entity.pdbx_description
1 polymer ?
#
loop_
_entity_poly.entity_id
_entity_poly.type
_entity_poly.pdbx_seq_one_letter_code
_entity_poly.pdbx_strand_id
1 'polypeptide(L)'
;DVYKRQLTGEGLGKIMPLVDAVHVEQNKMISTGNLNSWLSETLFLNPPPSGKGGLKVFYVTQVAVRPPVFVFFVNNTKLVHFSYKRYLENQLREAYGFEGTPVRLKFKARRRRDQ
;
A
#
# COMPACT_ATOMS: atom_id res chain seq x y z
N ASP A 1 -0.91 -45.63 -12.83
CA ASP A 1 -1.49 -44.31 -12.46
C ASP A 1 -0.35 -43.32 -12.26
N VAL A 2 0.18 -42.66 -13.30
CA VAL A 2 -0.34 -41.53 -14.08
C VAL A 2 -0.60 -40.28 -13.20
N TYR A 3 0.33 -39.32 -13.34
CA TYR A 3 0.35 -37.91 -12.88
C TYR A 3 0.91 -37.52 -11.51
N LYS A 4 2.23 -37.65 -11.44
CA LYS A 4 3.17 -36.63 -10.94
C LYS A 4 2.74 -35.21 -11.39
N ARG A 5 2.35 -34.33 -10.47
CA ARG A 5 2.30 -32.87 -10.69
C ARG A 5 2.78 -32.15 -9.44
N GLN A 6 3.99 -31.60 -9.54
CA GLN A 6 4.54 -30.63 -8.60
C GLN A 6 3.61 -29.41 -8.54
N LEU A 7 3.28 -28.95 -7.34
CA LEU A 7 2.92 -27.55 -7.10
C LEU A 7 3.78 -27.04 -5.95
N THR A 8 4.62 -26.10 -6.33
CA THR A 8 5.67 -25.38 -5.65
C THR A 8 5.20 -24.73 -4.35
N GLY A 9 6.02 -24.87 -3.30
CA GLY A 9 5.82 -24.20 -2.03
C GLY A 9 6.03 -22.70 -2.13
N GLU A 10 5.29 -21.93 -1.32
CA GLU A 10 5.58 -20.52 -1.03
C GLU A 10 4.68 -19.95 0.08
N GLY A 11 4.02 -20.79 0.89
CA GLY A 11 2.86 -20.34 1.67
C GLY A 11 3.08 -19.91 3.13
N LEU A 12 3.93 -20.57 3.92
CA LEU A 12 3.59 -20.64 5.37
C LEU A 12 4.79 -20.66 6.35
N GLY A 13 6.00 -20.30 5.92
CA GLY A 13 7.22 -20.46 6.76
C GLY A 13 7.70 -19.25 7.56
N LYS A 14 7.21 -18.03 7.33
CA LYS A 14 7.82 -16.77 7.84
C LYS A 14 7.02 -16.03 8.91
N ILE A 15 6.03 -16.69 9.51
CA ILE A 15 5.10 -16.09 10.48
C ILE A 15 5.73 -16.01 11.89
N MET A 16 6.78 -16.79 12.24
CA MET A 16 7.31 -16.77 13.62
C MET A 16 8.30 -15.66 14.08
N PRO A 17 8.81 -14.71 13.26
CA PRO A 17 9.50 -13.51 13.79
C PRO A 17 8.56 -12.47 14.42
N LEU A 18 7.25 -12.74 14.46
CA LEU A 18 6.17 -11.76 14.57
C LEU A 18 6.10 -10.95 15.88
N VAL A 19 6.77 -11.30 16.98
CA VAL A 19 6.55 -10.64 18.28
C VAL A 19 7.62 -9.61 18.65
N ASP A 20 8.91 -9.87 18.39
CA ASP A 20 9.97 -8.85 18.55
C ASP A 20 9.98 -7.82 17.40
N ALA A 21 9.41 -8.19 16.24
CA ALA A 21 9.23 -7.34 15.07
C ALA A 21 8.29 -6.14 15.32
N VAL A 22 7.31 -6.26 16.24
CA VAL A 22 6.30 -5.21 16.51
C VAL A 22 6.92 -3.91 17.07
N HIS A 23 8.07 -3.99 17.74
CA HIS A 23 8.80 -2.81 18.22
C HIS A 23 9.65 -2.12 17.14
N VAL A 24 10.06 -2.88 16.11
CA VAL A 24 10.72 -2.38 14.90
C VAL A 24 9.70 -1.85 13.88
N GLU A 25 8.51 -2.46 13.79
CA GLU A 25 7.43 -2.08 12.85
C GLU A 25 6.92 -0.65 13.06
N GLN A 26 6.75 -0.24 14.32
CA GLN A 26 6.39 1.12 14.69
C GLN A 26 7.47 2.18 14.41
N ASN A 27 8.68 1.75 14.02
CA ASN A 27 9.80 2.60 13.58
C ASN A 27 10.13 2.42 12.08
N LYS A 28 9.37 1.60 11.36
CA LYS A 28 9.73 1.19 10.01
C LYS A 28 9.44 2.30 9.01
N MET A 29 10.50 2.85 8.44
CA MET A 29 10.43 3.61 7.20
C MET A 29 10.45 2.60 6.05
N ILE A 30 9.35 2.49 5.32
CA ILE A 30 9.25 1.67 4.13
C ILE A 30 9.82 2.47 2.97
N SER A 31 10.74 1.86 2.21
CA SER A 31 11.34 2.51 1.05
C SER A 31 10.27 2.90 0.04
N THR A 32 10.47 4.04 -0.63
CA THR A 32 9.54 4.51 -1.67
C THR A 32 9.44 3.50 -2.83
N GLY A 33 10.53 2.77 -3.13
CA GLY A 33 10.51 1.69 -4.13
C GLY A 33 9.53 0.58 -3.75
N ASN A 34 9.64 0.04 -2.54
CA ASN A 34 8.77 -1.05 -2.08
C ASN A 34 7.30 -0.62 -2.03
N LEU A 35 7.03 0.60 -1.54
CA LEU A 35 5.67 1.13 -1.52
C LEU A 35 5.08 1.30 -2.92
N ASN A 36 5.88 1.68 -3.92
CA ASN A 36 5.38 1.84 -5.28
C ASN A 36 5.18 0.51 -6.00
N SER A 37 6.00 -0.50 -5.72
CA SER A 37 5.75 -1.87 -6.21
C SER A 37 4.44 -2.41 -5.64
N TRP A 38 4.27 -2.33 -4.32
CA TRP A 38 3.03 -2.72 -3.63
C TRP A 38 1.81 -1.94 -4.16
N LEU A 39 1.94 -0.64 -4.37
CA LEU A 39 0.84 0.18 -4.90
C LEU A 39 0.46 -0.28 -6.31
N SER A 40 1.43 -0.56 -7.18
CA SER A 40 1.15 -1.04 -8.54
C SER A 40 0.35 -2.35 -8.54
N GLU A 41 0.72 -3.29 -7.69
CA GLU A 41 -0.01 -4.57 -7.51
C GLU A 41 -1.41 -4.34 -6.96
N THR A 42 -1.54 -3.48 -5.94
CA THR A 42 -2.81 -3.13 -5.30
C THR A 42 -3.78 -2.49 -6.31
N LEU A 43 -3.30 -1.55 -7.13
CA LEU A 43 -4.11 -0.89 -8.17
C LEU A 43 -4.48 -1.84 -9.31
N PHE A 44 -3.65 -2.84 -9.59
CA PHE A 44 -3.96 -3.87 -10.59
C PHE A 44 -5.10 -4.78 -10.12
N LEU A 45 -5.07 -5.19 -8.85
CA LEU A 45 -6.10 -6.06 -8.25
C LEU A 45 -7.44 -5.33 -8.07
N ASN A 46 -7.41 -4.08 -7.62
CA ASN A 46 -8.61 -3.27 -7.45
C ASN A 46 -8.40 -1.86 -8.03
N PRO A 47 -8.64 -1.71 -9.34
CA PRO A 47 -8.45 -0.43 -9.99
C PRO A 47 -9.40 0.63 -9.42
N PRO A 48 -8.94 1.88 -9.24
CA PRO A 48 -9.83 2.96 -8.88
C PRO A 48 -10.86 3.16 -10.01
N PRO A 49 -12.04 3.77 -9.70
CA PRO A 49 -13.04 4.08 -10.73
C PRO A 49 -12.40 4.75 -11.94
N SER A 50 -12.44 4.04 -13.07
CA SER A 50 -11.74 4.39 -14.30
C SER A 50 -12.72 4.89 -15.36
N GLY A 51 -12.31 5.92 -16.12
CA GLY A 51 -13.15 6.65 -17.08
C GLY A 51 -12.53 8.00 -17.47
N LYS A 52 -13.20 8.78 -18.33
CA LYS A 52 -12.77 10.17 -18.61
C LYS A 52 -12.77 10.97 -17.31
N GLY A 53 -11.59 11.25 -16.77
CA GLY A 53 -11.44 11.96 -15.48
C GLY A 53 -11.46 11.07 -14.24
N GLY A 54 -11.32 9.74 -14.38
CA GLY A 54 -11.21 8.81 -13.24
C GLY A 54 -10.00 9.11 -12.34
N LEU A 55 -10.05 8.60 -11.10
CA LEU A 55 -8.95 8.76 -10.14
C LEU A 55 -7.71 8.03 -10.67
N LYS A 56 -6.58 8.72 -10.68
CA LYS A 56 -5.26 8.13 -10.97
C LYS A 56 -4.38 8.32 -9.74
N VAL A 57 -3.84 7.22 -9.22
CA VAL A 57 -2.84 7.21 -8.16
C VAL A 57 -1.49 6.92 -8.81
N PHE A 58 -0.53 7.82 -8.64
CA PHE A 58 0.74 7.76 -9.36
C PHE A 58 1.83 7.04 -8.57
N TYR A 59 1.98 7.42 -7.31
CA TYR A 59 3.00 6.89 -6.41
C TYR A 59 2.63 7.23 -4.97
N VAL A 60 3.30 6.57 -4.03
CA VAL A 60 3.13 6.75 -2.60
C VAL A 60 4.49 6.86 -1.92
N THR A 61 4.57 7.67 -0.87
CA THR A 61 5.75 7.74 0.00
C THR A 61 5.32 7.74 1.46
N GLN A 62 6.18 7.21 2.34
CA GLN A 62 6.05 7.43 3.77
C GLN A 62 6.78 8.73 4.14
N VAL A 63 6.15 9.59 4.94
CA VAL A 63 6.71 10.90 5.36
C VAL A 63 6.86 11.04 6.86
N ALA A 64 6.26 10.14 7.63
CA ALA A 64 6.45 10.05 9.07
C ALA A 64 6.22 8.61 9.54
N VAL A 65 6.78 8.30 10.70
CA VAL A 65 6.83 6.93 11.23
C VAL A 65 6.01 6.77 12.52
N ARG A 66 5.90 7.84 13.33
CA ARG A 66 5.13 7.84 14.60
C ARG A 66 4.25 9.10 14.72
N PRO A 67 2.96 9.03 14.32
CA PRO A 67 2.30 7.90 13.66
C PRO A 67 2.76 7.72 12.20
N PRO A 68 2.60 6.52 11.60
CA PRO A 68 2.88 6.30 10.18
C PRO A 68 2.01 7.21 9.31
N VAL A 69 2.64 8.03 8.47
CA VAL A 69 1.95 8.90 7.52
C VAL A 69 2.41 8.55 6.12
N PHE A 70 1.44 8.19 5.28
CA PHE A 70 1.65 7.90 3.86
C PHE A 70 1.00 8.99 3.01
N VAL A 71 1.72 9.46 2.00
CA VAL A 71 1.25 10.46 1.05
C VAL A 71 1.12 9.80 -0.31
N PHE A 72 -0.12 9.68 -0.78
CA PHE A 72 -0.44 9.25 -2.13
C PHE A 72 -0.52 10.46 -3.04
N PHE A 73 0.19 10.39 -4.16
CA PHE A 73 0.13 11.43 -5.19
C PHE A 73 -0.85 11.02 -6.26
N VAL A 74 -1.89 11.84 -6.44
CA VAL A 74 -3.02 11.56 -7.32
C VAL A 74 -3.19 12.65 -8.37
N ASN A 75 -4.02 12.42 -9.39
CA ASN A 75 -4.38 13.46 -10.36
C ASN A 75 -5.26 14.56 -9.75
N ASN A 76 -6.23 14.20 -8.91
CA ASN A 76 -7.11 15.15 -8.23
C ASN A 76 -7.57 14.57 -6.90
N THR A 77 -7.30 15.27 -5.80
CA THR A 77 -7.65 14.82 -4.45
C THR A 77 -9.15 14.73 -4.21
N LYS A 78 -9.95 15.51 -4.95
CA LYS A 78 -11.42 15.48 -4.88
C LYS A 78 -12.03 14.18 -5.41
N LEU A 79 -11.27 13.42 -6.21
CA LEU A 79 -11.72 12.13 -6.76
C LEU A 79 -11.48 10.96 -5.79
N VAL A 80 -10.79 11.19 -4.67
CA VAL A 80 -10.49 10.13 -3.69
C VAL A 80 -11.71 9.95 -2.78
N HIS A 81 -12.55 8.97 -3.12
CA HIS A 81 -13.69 8.60 -2.29
C HIS A 81 -13.24 7.91 -0.99
N PHE A 82 -14.01 8.06 0.09
CA PHE A 82 -13.66 7.49 1.41
C PHE A 82 -13.50 5.97 1.37
N SER A 83 -14.31 5.28 0.54
CA SER A 83 -14.23 3.83 0.39
C SER A 83 -12.89 3.39 -0.19
N TYR A 84 -12.37 4.12 -1.18
CA TYR A 84 -11.09 3.82 -1.79
C TYR A 84 -9.93 4.15 -0.86
N LYS A 85 -10.04 5.23 -0.08
CA LYS A 85 -9.09 5.53 1.01
C LYS A 85 -9.04 4.39 2.03
N ARG A 86 -10.20 3.89 2.47
CA ARG A 86 -10.28 2.77 3.43
C ARG A 86 -9.71 1.48 2.86
N TYR A 87 -9.98 1.21 1.58
CA TYR A 87 -9.37 0.09 0.86
C TYR A 87 -7.83 0.17 0.89
N LEU A 88 -7.25 1.30 0.49
CA LEU A 88 -5.79 1.49 0.52
C LEU A 88 -5.21 1.37 1.93
N GLU A 89 -5.91 1.87 2.95
CA GLU A 89 -5.47 1.72 4.34
C GLU A 89 -5.46 0.24 4.77
N ASN A 90 -6.53 -0.50 4.47
CA ASN A 90 -6.62 -1.91 4.81
C ASN A 90 -5.54 -2.73 4.13
N GLN A 91 -5.30 -2.51 2.84
CA GLN A 91 -4.23 -3.20 2.09
C GLN A 91 -2.84 -2.86 2.61
N LEU A 92 -2.63 -1.61 3.04
CA LEU A 92 -1.35 -1.19 3.60
C LEU A 92 -1.11 -1.82 4.98
N ARG A 93 -2.18 -2.01 5.76
CA ARG A 93 -2.13 -2.74 7.04
C ARG A 93 -1.89 -4.24 6.83
N GLU A 94 -2.55 -4.84 5.85
CA GLU A 94 -2.37 -6.25 5.50
C GLU A 94 -0.93 -6.55 5.03
N ALA A 95 -0.34 -5.66 4.24
CA ALA A 95 1.01 -5.85 3.70
C ALA A 95 2.14 -5.54 4.70
N TYR A 96 1.95 -4.56 5.58
CA TYR A 96 3.04 -4.00 6.39
C TYR A 96 2.75 -3.86 7.90
N GLY A 97 1.62 -4.37 8.38
CA GLY A 97 1.28 -4.37 9.81
C GLY A 97 0.62 -3.07 10.29
N PHE A 98 1.11 -2.48 11.38
CA PHE A 98 0.52 -1.32 12.09
C PHE A 98 -0.67 -1.63 13.02
N GLU A 99 -0.80 -2.85 13.52
CA GLU A 99 -1.73 -3.15 14.62
C GLU A 99 -1.45 -2.24 15.82
N GLY A 100 -2.52 -1.76 16.46
CA GLY A 100 -2.42 -0.82 17.58
C GLY A 100 -1.91 0.60 17.24
N THR A 101 -1.54 0.88 15.97
CA THR A 101 -1.04 2.20 15.54
C THR A 101 -1.98 2.86 14.52
N PRO A 102 -2.35 4.14 14.70
CA PRO A 102 -3.16 4.85 13.71
C PRO A 102 -2.34 5.12 12.45
N VAL A 103 -2.76 4.58 11.31
CA VAL A 103 -2.19 4.84 9.98
C VAL A 103 -2.86 6.06 9.37
N ARG A 104 -2.06 7.05 8.94
CA ARG A 104 -2.60 8.30 8.37
C ARG A 104 -2.33 8.35 6.87
N LEU A 105 -3.40 8.29 6.08
CA LEU A 105 -3.32 8.49 4.64
C LEU A 105 -3.61 9.95 4.27
N LYS A 106 -2.68 10.57 3.56
CA LYS A 106 -2.82 11.89 2.94
C LYS A 106 -2.80 11.74 1.43
N PHE A 107 -3.55 12.59 0.74
CA PHE A 107 -3.58 12.64 -0.71
C PHE A 107 -3.14 14.02 -1.17
N LYS A 108 -2.24 14.07 -2.14
CA LYS A 108 -1.78 15.31 -2.77
C LYS A 108 -1.98 15.22 -4.27
N ALA A 109 -2.45 16.30 -4.88
CA ALA A 109 -2.42 16.40 -6.33
C ALA A 109 -0.95 16.46 -6.75
N ARG A 110 -0.55 15.58 -7.67
CA ARG A 110 0.75 15.69 -8.34
C ARG A 110 0.72 17.01 -9.11
N ARG A 111 1.55 17.98 -8.70
CA ARG A 111 1.79 19.15 -9.54
C ARG A 111 2.26 18.62 -10.90
N ARG A 112 1.56 18.99 -11.97
CA ARG A 112 2.18 18.88 -13.29
C ARG A 112 3.47 19.69 -13.19
N ARG A 113 4.60 19.06 -13.49
CA ARG A 113 5.76 19.86 -13.89
C ARG A 113 5.31 20.45 -15.21
N ASP A 114 4.76 21.66 -15.14
CA ASP A 114 4.60 22.49 -16.32
C ASP A 114 6.03 22.61 -16.89
N GLN A 115 6.24 21.94 -18.01
CA GLN A 115 7.38 22.20 -18.89
C GLN A 115 7.05 23.46 -19.67
#